data_AF-A0A4S1G632-F1
#
_entry.id   AF-A0A4S1G632-F1
#
_cell.length_a   1.000
_cell.length_b   1.000
_cell.length_c   1.000
_cell.angle_alpha   90.00
_cell.angle_beta   90.00
_cell.angle_gamma   90.00
#
_symmetry.space_group_name_H-M   'P 1'
#
loop_
_entity.id
_entity.type
_entity.pdbx_description
1 polymer ?
#
loop_
_entity_poly.entity_id
_entity_poly.type
_entity_poly.pdbx_seq_one_letter_code
_entity_poly.pdbx_strand_id
1 'polypeptide(L)'
;GEIARTIQSISGVKAARVHIVMSERANFRRDEQQPSASVVIRYAGVDAEKSAQSIRHLVAAAVPGLSADKVTVLDSNGNLLAAGDDTSNTSAARTLGVEQTVEAQIADNIRRALTPYLGPDNFRASV
;
A
#
# COMPACT_ATOMS: atom_id res chain seq x y z
N GLY A 1 22.01 7.50 -0.77
CA GLY A 1 21.07 8.51 -0.26
C GLY A 1 20.59 8.11 1.12
N GLU A 2 20.34 9.07 1.99
CA GLU A 2 19.86 8.82 3.37
C GLU A 2 18.47 8.16 3.39
N ILE A 3 17.52 8.69 2.63
CA ILE A 3 16.16 8.15 2.50
C ILE A 3 16.17 6.67 2.10
N ALA A 4 17.02 6.30 1.14
CA ALA A 4 17.17 4.90 0.72
C ALA A 4 17.66 4.01 1.87
N ARG A 5 18.59 4.48 2.71
CA ARG A 5 19.06 3.73 3.90
C ARG A 5 17.97 3.59 4.94
N THR A 6 17.17 4.63 5.14
CA THR A 6 16.01 4.58 6.04
C THR A 6 14.99 3.55 5.55
N ILE A 7 14.67 3.54 4.25
CA ILE A 7 13.75 2.53 3.67
C ILE A 7 14.31 1.12 3.82
N GLN A 8 15.63 0.92 3.68
CA GLN A 8 16.28 -0.37 3.91
C GLN A 8 16.24 -0.85 5.37
N SER A 9 16.00 0.03 6.34
CA SER A 9 15.81 -0.36 7.75
C SER A 9 14.44 -1.00 8.02
N ILE A 10 13.50 -0.86 7.08
CA ILE A 10 12.17 -1.46 7.19
C ILE A 10 12.28 -2.98 7.01
N SER A 11 11.65 -3.72 7.92
CA SER A 11 11.62 -5.19 7.85
C SER A 11 11.11 -5.68 6.49
N GLY A 12 11.82 -6.66 5.93
CA GLY A 12 11.53 -7.20 4.60
C GLY A 12 12.17 -6.44 3.45
N VAL A 13 12.61 -5.19 3.60
CA VAL A 13 13.30 -4.46 2.51
C VAL A 13 14.77 -4.85 2.45
N LYS A 14 15.20 -5.48 1.34
CA LYS A 14 16.60 -5.88 1.12
C LYS A 14 17.41 -4.81 0.41
N ALA A 15 16.78 -4.07 -0.49
CA ALA A 15 17.42 -2.97 -1.21
C ALA A 15 16.40 -1.90 -1.54
N ALA A 16 16.84 -0.65 -1.59
CA ALA A 16 16.03 0.48 -2.03
C ALA A 16 16.86 1.44 -2.88
N ARG A 17 16.24 1.96 -3.95
CA ARG A 17 16.78 3.06 -4.77
C ARG A 17 15.71 4.13 -4.85
N VAL A 18 16.11 5.38 -4.67
CA VAL A 18 15.19 6.52 -4.61
C VAL A 18 15.69 7.57 -5.58
N HIS A 19 14.86 7.96 -6.53
CA HIS A 19 15.10 9.05 -7.46
C HIS A 19 14.12 10.18 -7.14
N ILE A 20 14.64 11.39 -6.94
CA ILE A 20 13.85 12.57 -6.59
C ILE A 20 14.11 13.62 -7.66
N VAL A 21 13.03 14.16 -8.21
CA VAL A 21 13.03 15.32 -9.09
C VAL A 21 12.57 16.50 -8.24
N MET A 22 13.49 17.44 -8.01
CA MET A 22 13.20 18.64 -7.24
C MET A 22 12.57 19.70 -8.13
N SER A 23 11.68 20.50 -7.55
CA SER A 23 11.14 21.71 -8.19
C SER A 23 12.24 22.73 -8.39
N GLU A 24 12.35 23.27 -9.60
CA GLU A 24 13.12 24.49 -9.82
C GLU A 24 12.28 25.70 -9.40
N ARG A 25 12.80 26.53 -8.50
CA ARG A 25 12.22 27.83 -8.18
C ARG A 25 12.39 28.73 -9.39
N ALA A 26 11.39 28.75 -10.27
CA ALA A 26 11.36 29.71 -11.36
C ALA A 26 10.98 31.08 -10.78
N ASN A 27 11.97 31.97 -10.61
CA ASN A 27 11.76 33.31 -10.04
C ASN A 27 10.75 34.20 -10.80
N PHE A 28 10.17 33.75 -11.92
CA PHE A 28 9.28 34.56 -12.77
C PHE A 28 8.19 33.76 -13.54
N ARG A 29 7.89 32.48 -13.22
CA ARG A 29 6.80 31.73 -13.90
C ARG A 29 5.72 31.28 -12.92
N ARG A 30 4.46 31.32 -13.37
CA ARG A 30 3.27 30.91 -12.58
C ARG A 30 3.16 29.39 -12.40
N ASP A 31 3.80 28.60 -13.25
CA ASP A 31 3.79 27.14 -13.16
C ASP A 31 5.03 26.66 -12.41
N GLU A 32 4.90 26.51 -11.10
CA GLU A 32 5.91 25.86 -10.27
C GLU A 32 5.85 24.35 -10.51
N GLN A 33 6.93 23.78 -11.05
CA GLN A 33 6.99 22.34 -11.32
C GLN A 33 6.97 21.60 -9.98
N GLN A 34 5.92 20.83 -9.71
CA GLN A 34 5.81 20.06 -8.46
C GLN A 34 6.91 19.00 -8.38
N PRO A 35 7.48 18.76 -7.19
CA PRO A 35 8.50 17.75 -7.03
C PRO A 35 7.86 16.36 -7.15
N SER A 36 8.65 15.38 -7.56
CA SER A 36 8.19 13.99 -7.71
C SER A 36 9.28 13.01 -7.31
N ALA A 37 8.88 11.80 -6.93
CA ALA A 37 9.83 10.75 -6.59
C ALA A 37 9.42 9.39 -7.13
N SER A 38 10.43 8.58 -7.48
CA SER A 38 10.30 7.18 -7.82
C SER A 38 11.15 6.35 -6.87
N VAL A 39 10.56 5.31 -6.31
CA VAL A 39 11.19 4.42 -5.36
C VAL A 39 11.14 3.00 -5.90
N VAL A 40 12.28 2.36 -6.03
CA VAL A 40 12.37 0.94 -6.37
C VAL A 40 12.84 0.19 -5.15
N ILE A 41 12.08 -0.81 -4.72
CA ILE A 41 12.42 -1.66 -3.59
C ILE A 41 12.61 -3.11 -4.03
N ARG A 42 13.47 -3.83 -3.33
CA ARG A 42 13.52 -5.29 -3.34
C ARG A 42 12.99 -5.77 -2.01
N TYR A 43 11.81 -6.39 -2.02
CA TYR A 43 11.15 -6.89 -0.81
C TYR A 43 11.30 -8.40 -0.69
N ALA A 44 11.57 -8.87 0.53
CA ALA A 44 11.64 -10.28 0.90
C ALA A 44 10.55 -10.54 1.93
N GLY A 45 9.34 -10.81 1.45
CA GLY A 45 8.14 -11.04 2.24
C GLY A 45 6.89 -11.04 1.36
N VAL A 46 5.73 -11.33 1.95
CA VAL A 46 4.44 -11.44 1.23
C VAL A 46 3.71 -10.10 1.10
N ASP A 47 3.88 -9.17 2.03
CA ASP A 47 3.09 -7.93 2.10
C ASP A 47 3.85 -6.69 1.58
N ALA A 48 4.43 -6.78 0.37
CA ALA A 48 5.19 -5.68 -0.23
C ALA A 48 4.35 -4.40 -0.43
N GLU A 49 3.06 -4.54 -0.73
CA GLU A 49 2.14 -3.42 -0.97
C GLU A 49 1.92 -2.58 0.29
N LYS A 50 1.72 -3.22 1.44
CA LYS A 50 1.52 -2.52 2.71
C LYS A 50 2.77 -1.70 3.07
N SER A 51 3.95 -2.28 2.91
CA SER A 51 5.21 -1.57 3.09
C SER A 51 5.39 -0.44 2.07
N ALA A 52 4.98 -0.64 0.82
CA ALA A 52 5.07 0.38 -0.23
C ALA A 52 4.24 1.64 0.10
N GLN A 53 3.03 1.48 0.64
CA GLN A 53 2.20 2.61 1.09
C GLN A 53 2.90 3.41 2.20
N SER A 54 3.46 2.74 3.20
CA SER A 54 4.21 3.41 4.29
C SER A 54 5.47 4.13 3.76
N ILE A 55 6.20 3.49 2.85
CA ILE A 55 7.38 4.07 2.19
C ILE A 55 7.00 5.34 1.42
N ARG A 56 5.87 5.32 0.70
CA ARG A 56 5.35 6.49 -0.03
C ARG A 56 5.16 7.70 0.88
N HIS A 57 4.50 7.51 2.03
CA HIS A 57 4.29 8.57 3.01
C HIS A 57 5.59 9.05 3.66
N LEU A 58 6.52 8.13 3.95
CA LEU A 58 7.84 8.48 4.49
C LEU A 58 8.63 9.38 3.52
N VAL A 59 8.63 9.05 2.24
CA VAL A 59 9.35 9.82 1.21
C VAL A 59 8.73 11.20 1.02
N ALA A 60 7.40 11.28 0.96
CA ALA A 60 6.68 12.55 0.88
C ALA A 60 6.99 13.46 2.06
N ALA A 61 7.01 12.92 3.29
CA ALA A 61 7.36 13.69 4.49
C ALA A 61 8.84 14.11 4.53
N ALA A 62 9.74 13.36 3.89
CA ALA A 62 11.17 13.64 3.87
C ALA A 62 11.59 14.69 2.83
N VAL A 63 10.74 15.02 1.85
CA VAL A 63 11.07 15.94 0.76
C VAL A 63 10.12 17.15 0.81
N PRO A 64 10.65 18.38 0.97
CA PRO A 64 9.83 19.58 0.99
C PRO A 64 8.97 19.75 -0.28
N GLY A 65 7.67 19.97 -0.11
CA GLY A 65 6.74 20.21 -1.22
C GLY A 65 6.31 18.96 -2.00
N LEU A 66 6.77 17.76 -1.60
CA LEU A 66 6.40 16.50 -2.24
C LEU A 66 5.12 15.93 -1.62
N SER A 67 4.06 15.80 -2.41
CA SER A 67 2.85 15.08 -1.99
C SER A 67 3.02 13.58 -2.19
N ALA A 68 2.34 12.78 -1.37
CA ALA A 68 2.35 11.32 -1.49
C ALA A 68 1.83 10.86 -2.86
N ASP A 69 0.92 11.61 -3.47
CA ASP A 69 0.36 11.36 -4.80
C ASP A 69 1.37 11.55 -5.94
N LYS A 70 2.55 12.14 -5.67
CA LYS A 70 3.66 12.28 -6.62
C LYS A 70 4.81 11.31 -6.33
N VAL A 71 4.57 10.31 -5.49
CA VAL A 71 5.54 9.26 -5.17
C VAL A 71 5.05 7.91 -5.69
N THR A 72 5.83 7.33 -6.60
CA THR A 72 5.56 5.99 -7.15
C THR A 72 6.51 4.98 -6.56
N VAL A 73 5.99 3.83 -6.11
CA VAL A 73 6.80 2.73 -5.54
C VAL A 73 6.67 1.48 -6.41
N LEU A 74 7.81 0.92 -6.81
CA LEU A 74 7.92 -0.25 -7.67
C LEU A 74 8.74 -1.35 -7.00
N ASP A 75 8.45 -2.60 -7.34
CA ASP A 75 9.33 -3.73 -7.07
C ASP A 75 10.47 -3.81 -8.09
N SER A 76 11.52 -4.53 -7.74
CA SER A 76 12.66 -4.90 -8.58
C SER A 76 12.28 -5.62 -9.87
N ASN A 77 11.09 -6.24 -9.94
CA ASN A 77 10.55 -6.87 -11.15
C ASN A 77 9.78 -5.89 -12.06
N GLY A 78 9.66 -4.61 -11.69
CA GLY A 78 8.90 -3.61 -12.43
C GLY A 78 7.42 -3.56 -12.06
N ASN A 79 6.96 -4.39 -11.12
CA ASN A 79 5.59 -4.36 -10.63
C ASN A 79 5.36 -3.09 -9.81
N LEU A 80 4.27 -2.39 -10.09
CA LEU A 80 3.87 -1.21 -9.33
C LEU A 80 3.22 -1.68 -8.01
N LEU A 81 3.76 -1.21 -6.89
CA LEU A 81 3.27 -1.54 -5.53
C LEU A 81 2.44 -0.41 -4.92
N ALA A 82 2.67 0.84 -5.36
CA ALA A 82 1.87 2.00 -5.02
C ALA A 82 1.98 3.04 -6.14
N ALA A 83 0.86 3.40 -6.78
CA ALA A 83 0.83 4.49 -7.74
C ALA A 83 0.62 5.82 -7.00
N GLY A 84 1.23 6.88 -7.54
CA GLY A 84 0.74 8.22 -7.28
C GLY A 84 -0.51 8.45 -8.14
N ASP A 85 -1.61 8.91 -7.53
CA ASP A 85 -2.97 9.13 -8.10
C ASP A 85 -4.05 8.05 -7.84
N ASP A 86 -3.81 7.10 -6.92
CA ASP A 86 -4.73 5.96 -6.68
C ASP A 86 -5.92 6.24 -5.73
N THR A 87 -6.56 7.41 -5.85
CA THR A 87 -7.84 7.71 -5.17
C THR A 87 -9.02 6.95 -5.80
N SER A 88 -8.93 6.54 -7.07
CA SER A 88 -10.04 5.88 -7.76
C SER A 88 -10.03 4.35 -7.70
N ASN A 89 -8.87 3.68 -7.66
CA ASN A 89 -8.81 2.22 -7.75
C ASN A 89 -8.80 1.53 -6.37
N THR A 90 -8.27 2.20 -5.35
CA THR A 90 -8.19 1.62 -4.00
C THR A 90 -9.54 1.61 -3.27
N SER A 91 -10.52 2.38 -3.72
CA SER A 91 -11.86 2.46 -3.09
C SER A 91 -12.71 1.24 -3.45
N ALA A 92 -12.73 0.84 -4.73
CA ALA A 92 -13.47 -0.33 -5.19
C ALA A 92 -12.84 -1.65 -4.68
N ALA A 93 -11.50 -1.75 -4.70
CA ALA A 93 -10.80 -2.94 -4.20
C ALA A 93 -10.87 -3.09 -2.66
N ARG A 94 -10.89 -1.98 -1.91
CA ARG A 94 -11.09 -2.02 -0.45
C ARG A 94 -12.52 -2.39 -0.06
N THR A 95 -13.53 -1.93 -0.78
CA THR A 95 -14.94 -2.30 -0.49
C THR A 95 -15.15 -3.81 -0.64
N LEU A 96 -14.63 -4.41 -1.71
CA LEU A 96 -14.76 -5.85 -1.96
C LEU A 96 -14.05 -6.71 -0.90
N GLY A 97 -12.86 -6.29 -0.43
CA GLY A 97 -12.12 -7.01 0.61
C GLY A 97 -12.74 -6.90 2.01
N VAL A 98 -13.40 -5.77 2.31
CA VAL A 98 -14.08 -5.53 3.59
C VAL A 98 -15.37 -6.34 3.67
N GLU A 99 -16.16 -6.40 2.59
CA GLU A 99 -17.38 -7.24 2.54
C GLU A 99 -17.06 -8.72 2.80
N GLN A 100 -16.05 -9.27 2.10
CA GLN A 100 -15.69 -10.69 2.25
C GLN A 100 -15.17 -11.05 3.65
N THR A 101 -14.49 -10.10 4.33
CA THR A 101 -14.01 -10.31 5.70
C THR A 101 -15.16 -10.27 6.72
N VAL A 102 -16.14 -9.38 6.51
CA VAL A 102 -17.32 -9.26 7.37
C VAL A 102 -18.23 -10.48 7.21
N GLU A 103 -18.44 -10.97 5.99
CA GLU A 103 -19.21 -12.19 5.73
C GLU A 103 -18.60 -13.43 6.40
N ALA A 104 -17.28 -13.62 6.28
CA ALA A 104 -16.59 -14.74 6.91
C ALA A 104 -16.73 -14.71 8.46
N GLN A 105 -16.72 -13.51 9.05
CA GLN A 105 -16.83 -13.32 10.48
C GLN A 105 -18.28 -13.55 10.98
N ILE A 106 -19.29 -13.15 10.21
CA ILE A 106 -20.69 -13.46 10.48
C ILE A 106 -20.94 -14.97 10.38
N ALA A 107 -20.39 -15.64 9.37
CA ALA A 107 -20.51 -17.10 9.21
C ALA A 107 -19.86 -17.88 10.37
N ASP A 108 -18.69 -17.46 10.86
CA ASP A 108 -18.03 -18.09 12.01
C ASP A 108 -18.83 -17.89 13.32
N ASN A 109 -19.38 -16.69 13.53
CA ASN A 109 -20.21 -16.39 14.69
C ASN A 109 -21.53 -17.18 14.68
N ILE A 110 -22.18 -17.32 13.51
CA ILE A 110 -23.38 -18.15 13.35
C ILE A 110 -23.05 -19.62 13.64
N ARG A 111 -21.93 -20.15 13.11
CA ARG A 111 -21.50 -21.51 13.42
C ARG A 111 -21.34 -21.71 14.92
N ARG A 112 -20.57 -20.85 15.61
CA ARG A 112 -20.33 -20.97 17.06
C ARG A 112 -21.60 -20.85 17.91
N ALA A 113 -22.56 -20.03 17.50
CA ALA A 113 -23.83 -19.86 18.19
C ALA A 113 -24.78 -21.06 18.00
N LEU A 114 -24.72 -21.74 16.86
CA LEU A 114 -25.61 -22.85 16.52
C LEU A 114 -25.05 -24.24 16.88
N THR A 115 -23.73 -24.37 17.08
CA THR A 115 -23.08 -25.63 17.52
C THR A 115 -23.66 -26.25 18.79
N PRO A 116 -24.04 -25.51 19.85
CA PRO A 116 -24.51 -26.13 21.10
C PRO A 116 -25.93 -26.69 21.02
N TYR A 117 -26.71 -26.33 19.98
CA TYR A 117 -28.14 -26.68 19.89
C TYR A 117 -28.48 -27.80 18.89
N LEU A 118 -27.62 -28.09 17.91
CA LEU A 118 -27.97 -28.96 16.77
C LEU A 118 -27.13 -30.23 16.61
N GLY A 119 -26.01 -30.37 17.33
CA GLY A 119 -25.15 -31.54 17.25
C GLY A 119 -24.38 -31.66 15.91
N PRO A 120 -23.23 -32.37 15.89
CA PRO A 120 -22.24 -32.29 14.81
C PRO A 120 -22.61 -32.89 13.44
N ASP A 121 -23.84 -33.37 13.20
CA ASP A 121 -24.14 -34.27 12.07
C ASP A 121 -25.15 -33.77 11.01
N ASN A 122 -25.64 -32.52 11.07
CA ASN A 122 -26.77 -32.12 10.21
C ASN A 122 -26.62 -30.82 9.41
N PHE A 123 -25.43 -30.44 8.90
CA PHE A 123 -25.42 -29.40 7.85
C PHE A 123 -24.30 -29.54 6.81
N ARG A 124 -24.68 -29.88 5.58
CA ARG A 124 -23.98 -29.46 4.36
C ARG A 124 -24.74 -28.25 3.80
N ALA A 125 -24.16 -27.06 3.90
CA ALA A 125 -24.57 -25.95 3.04
C ALA A 125 -23.68 -25.97 1.81
N SER A 126 -24.27 -26.22 0.63
CA SER A 126 -23.63 -25.93 -0.65
C SER A 126 -23.59 -24.42 -0.84
N VAL A 127 -22.50 -23.96 -1.45
CA VAL A 127 -22.40 -22.67 -2.16
C VAL A 127 -23.35 -22.68 -3.37
#